data_AF-A0A150GMS6-F1
#
_entry.id   AF-A0A150GMS6-F1
#
_cell.length_a   1.000
_cell.length_b   1.000
_cell.length_c   1.000
_cell.angle_alpha   90.00
_cell.angle_beta   90.00
_cell.angle_gamma   90.00
#
_symmetry.space_group_name_H-M   'P 1'
#
loop_
_entity.id
_entity.type
_entity.pdbx_description
1 polymer ?
#
loop_
_entity_poly.entity_id
_entity_poly.type
_entity_poly.pdbx_seq_one_letter_code
_entity_poly.pdbx_strand_id
1 'polypeptide(L)'
;MSRRSELLPKTHAKSIFCLADKDLEALQAVEQRNPRSRNGPPMRLYNRAQVESLAHRKWGGPEGLAAEQRKRESRRAARSAAAAASPTSRDGTTTATDVAGVPNVPPGQEPAGGSGPTRAAATVTAASSSLACNFAWLGLPPLIAERVRPIRVLTAVRGHENPALDVARAAAERLGLPLLVAAFVLPACQPYANHRRVKFLLEEDMPVDPDAAQIAELARHLDSERAGAGDAAVTVREQPGTGTGSRPEPGPGLWAVDSACVVPMRLVGRPYEKAYAFRSATEVAAAPTLAPPPSAPPARGASHNGDVCGSNMAAVASSLPATAAADAAATLGWTSLDLQRPGLDLSELAASLPGVDRSVPDVGHMPGGSSAGYARWDGWRRGGGLARYAAERNDAMRRCGSSRMSAYLHWGMVSPFRIAREAAASGGGGSAKFLDELLVWRELSYSFCFHRYAQLESLAVLPRWAQDTLAAHSADPRVIKSLQQLESGTTGDAFWDAAQRQLVTHGELHNNVRMTWGKAFLGWCASPREALAAAVRLNHRYALDGCDPASYGGILWCFGLFDGPKEASSTPVSGMLRRRPTSVHARRLDAAAYARLPP
;
A
#
# COMPACT_ATOMS: atom_id res chain seq x y z
N MET A 1 18.05 -25.72 -6.58
CA MET A 1 16.57 -25.65 -6.52
C MET A 1 16.09 -26.38 -5.26
N SER A 2 15.31 -25.73 -4.40
CA SER A 2 14.95 -26.27 -3.07
C SER A 2 13.72 -27.18 -3.16
N ARG A 3 13.87 -28.48 -2.83
CA ARG A 3 12.82 -29.53 -2.86
C ARG A 3 11.53 -29.20 -2.06
N ARG A 4 11.46 -28.07 -1.34
CA ARG A 4 10.29 -27.64 -0.57
C ARG A 4 9.19 -26.96 -1.41
N SER A 5 9.49 -26.45 -2.61
CA SER A 5 8.45 -25.88 -3.51
C SER A 5 7.60 -26.94 -4.21
N GLU A 6 8.05 -28.20 -4.22
CA GLU A 6 7.40 -29.31 -4.90
C GLU A 6 6.44 -30.12 -4.01
N LEU A 7 6.50 -29.97 -2.68
CA LEU A 7 5.75 -30.78 -1.73
C LEU A 7 4.66 -29.97 -1.00
N LEU A 8 3.45 -30.52 -0.95
CA LEU A 8 2.23 -29.83 -0.53
C LEU A 8 1.49 -30.61 0.57
N PRO A 9 1.13 -30.00 1.71
CA PRO A 9 0.43 -30.70 2.79
C PRO A 9 -0.96 -31.22 2.37
N LYS A 10 -1.39 -32.34 2.97
CA LYS A 10 -2.72 -32.94 2.77
C LYS A 10 -3.86 -31.90 2.80
N THR A 11 -3.84 -31.01 3.78
CA THR A 11 -4.86 -29.97 3.96
C THR A 11 -4.90 -28.98 2.79
N HIS A 12 -3.73 -28.61 2.25
CA HIS A 12 -3.65 -27.73 1.08
C HIS A 12 -4.12 -28.47 -0.18
N ALA A 13 -3.78 -29.75 -0.34
CA ALA A 13 -4.19 -30.54 -1.49
C ALA A 13 -5.72 -30.62 -1.59
N LYS A 14 -6.38 -30.88 -0.46
CA LYS A 14 -7.85 -30.92 -0.37
C LYS A 14 -8.50 -29.55 -0.59
N SER A 15 -7.94 -28.51 0.01
CA SER A 15 -8.55 -27.18 -0.02
C SER A 15 -8.37 -26.47 -1.36
N ILE A 16 -7.20 -26.55 -1.97
CA ILE A 16 -6.87 -25.83 -3.21
C ILE A 16 -7.40 -26.63 -4.41
N PHE A 17 -7.12 -27.93 -4.47
CA PHE A 17 -7.45 -28.75 -5.64
C PHE A 17 -8.81 -29.44 -5.55
N CYS A 18 -9.62 -29.09 -4.53
CA CYS A 18 -10.95 -29.63 -4.30
C CYS A 18 -11.00 -31.16 -4.13
N LEU A 19 -9.89 -31.78 -3.75
CA LEU A 19 -9.75 -33.24 -3.57
C LEU A 19 -10.25 -33.71 -2.19
N ALA A 20 -10.63 -34.99 -2.11
CA ALA A 20 -11.01 -35.73 -0.91
C ALA A 20 -9.88 -36.67 -0.47
N ASP A 21 -10.00 -37.25 0.73
CA ASP A 21 -8.98 -38.15 1.28
C ASP A 21 -8.72 -39.36 0.36
N LYS A 22 -9.79 -39.98 -0.15
CA LYS A 22 -9.75 -41.10 -1.10
C LYS A 22 -9.01 -40.77 -2.41
N ASP A 23 -9.05 -39.52 -2.85
CA ASP A 23 -8.34 -39.12 -4.08
C ASP A 23 -6.82 -39.10 -3.83
N LEU A 24 -6.42 -38.69 -2.62
CA LEU A 24 -5.01 -38.57 -2.24
C LEU A 24 -4.38 -39.90 -1.84
N GLU A 25 -5.17 -40.92 -1.52
CA GLU A 25 -4.69 -42.29 -1.25
C GLU A 25 -3.99 -42.90 -2.47
N ALA A 26 -4.35 -42.48 -3.68
CA ALA A 26 -3.71 -42.91 -4.92
C ALA A 26 -2.34 -42.25 -5.17
N LEU A 27 -1.92 -41.29 -4.34
CA LEU A 27 -0.67 -40.55 -4.50
C LEU A 27 0.36 -40.97 -3.44
N GLN A 28 1.61 -41.09 -3.86
CA GLN A 28 2.72 -41.28 -2.91
C GLN A 28 2.87 -40.04 -2.02
N ALA A 29 2.98 -40.27 -0.72
CA ALA A 29 3.16 -39.24 0.28
C ALA A 29 4.53 -39.36 0.95
N VAL A 30 5.20 -38.22 1.14
CA VAL A 30 6.39 -38.12 1.97
C VAL A 30 5.97 -37.73 3.37
N GLU A 31 6.38 -38.49 4.36
CA GLU A 31 6.14 -38.17 5.76
C GLU A 31 7.23 -37.25 6.30
N GLN A 32 6.82 -36.17 6.97
CA GLN A 32 7.73 -35.25 7.62
C GLN A 32 7.28 -34.98 9.05
N ARG A 33 8.23 -34.75 9.95
CA ARG A 33 7.95 -34.37 11.34
C ARG A 33 7.03 -33.15 11.39
N ASN A 34 5.98 -33.23 12.21
CA ASN A 34 5.02 -32.15 12.35
C ASN A 34 5.67 -30.90 12.98
N PRO A 35 5.71 -29.75 12.28
CA PRO A 35 6.37 -28.54 12.77
C PRO A 35 5.59 -27.84 13.91
N ARG A 36 4.34 -28.23 14.17
CA ARG A 36 3.49 -27.61 15.21
C ARG A 36 3.40 -28.41 16.50
N SER A 37 3.76 -29.70 16.47
CA SER A 37 3.79 -30.55 17.66
C SER A 37 4.91 -31.55 17.55
N ARG A 38 5.88 -31.47 18.46
CA ARG A 38 7.09 -32.32 18.47
C ARG A 38 6.76 -33.80 18.65
N ASN A 39 5.59 -34.10 19.25
CA ASN A 39 5.07 -35.43 19.58
C ASN A 39 3.76 -35.76 18.83
N GLY A 40 3.33 -34.93 17.88
CA GLY A 40 2.13 -35.18 17.07
C GLY A 40 2.39 -36.14 15.90
N PRO A 41 1.33 -36.69 15.28
CA PRO A 41 1.46 -37.55 14.11
C PRO A 41 2.19 -36.84 12.96
N PRO A 42 3.00 -37.56 12.16
CA PRO A 42 3.78 -36.98 11.08
C PRO A 42 2.87 -36.34 10.03
N MET A 43 3.34 -35.23 9.46
CA MET A 43 2.64 -34.52 8.40
C MET A 43 2.92 -35.20 7.07
N ARG A 44 1.85 -35.63 6.38
CA ARG A 44 1.93 -36.16 5.01
C ARG A 44 1.97 -35.03 3.99
N LEU A 45 3.00 -35.05 3.15
CA LEU A 45 3.24 -34.12 2.05
C LEU A 45 3.14 -34.85 0.71
N TYR A 46 2.55 -34.22 -0.30
CA TYR A 46 2.32 -34.79 -1.63
C TYR A 46 3.05 -33.98 -2.69
N ASN A 47 3.51 -34.62 -3.76
CA ASN A 47 4.08 -33.88 -4.90
C ASN A 47 3.00 -33.03 -5.59
N ARG A 48 3.26 -31.73 -5.73
CA ARG A 48 2.31 -30.74 -6.24
C ARG A 48 1.88 -31.04 -7.68
N ALA A 49 2.81 -31.42 -8.56
CA ALA A 49 2.50 -31.71 -9.96
C ALA A 49 1.59 -32.95 -10.09
N GLN A 50 1.78 -33.96 -9.23
CA GLN A 50 0.91 -35.14 -9.20
C GLN A 50 -0.50 -34.81 -8.68
N VAL A 51 -0.59 -33.99 -7.63
CA VAL A 51 -1.87 -33.50 -7.08
C VAL A 51 -2.64 -32.68 -8.12
N GLU A 52 -1.95 -31.78 -8.82
CA GLU A 52 -2.52 -30.94 -9.85
C GLU A 52 -2.99 -31.75 -11.06
N SER A 53 -2.17 -32.69 -11.54
CA SER A 53 -2.55 -33.60 -12.61
C SER A 53 -3.79 -34.44 -12.24
N LEU A 54 -3.86 -34.93 -11.00
CA LEU A 54 -5.02 -35.67 -10.51
C LEU A 54 -6.28 -34.78 -10.46
N ALA A 55 -6.14 -33.54 -10.02
CA ALA A 55 -7.24 -32.59 -9.97
C ALA A 55 -7.76 -32.23 -11.37
N HIS A 56 -6.86 -31.98 -12.32
CA HIS A 56 -7.24 -31.73 -13.71
C HIS A 56 -7.95 -32.94 -14.33
N ARG A 57 -7.49 -34.17 -14.08
CA ARG A 57 -8.23 -35.37 -14.52
C ARG A 57 -9.62 -35.45 -13.90
N LYS A 58 -9.74 -35.17 -12.61
CA LYS A 58 -11.02 -35.25 -11.88
C LYS A 58 -12.04 -34.21 -12.34
N TRP A 59 -11.58 -33.00 -12.64
CA TRP A 59 -12.46 -31.86 -12.92
C TRP A 59 -12.52 -31.47 -14.40
N GLY A 60 -11.89 -32.21 -15.31
CA GLY A 60 -11.92 -31.92 -16.74
C GLY A 60 -11.04 -30.73 -17.14
N GLY A 61 -9.87 -30.60 -16.50
CA GLY A 61 -8.87 -29.58 -16.79
C GLY A 61 -8.87 -28.39 -15.82
N PRO A 62 -8.04 -27.37 -16.09
CA PRO A 62 -7.89 -26.20 -15.22
C PRO A 62 -9.19 -25.39 -15.05
N GLU A 63 -9.96 -25.23 -16.13
CA GLU A 63 -11.22 -24.47 -16.10
C GLU A 63 -12.29 -25.16 -15.26
N GLY A 64 -12.40 -26.48 -15.35
CA GLY A 64 -13.35 -27.25 -14.57
C GLY A 64 -12.98 -27.29 -13.08
N LEU A 65 -11.69 -27.34 -12.74
CA LEU A 65 -11.25 -27.15 -11.35
C LEU A 65 -11.62 -25.76 -10.82
N ALA A 66 -11.42 -24.70 -11.62
CA ALA A 66 -11.80 -23.34 -11.24
C ALA A 66 -13.32 -23.18 -11.06
N ALA A 67 -14.12 -23.87 -11.89
CA ALA A 67 -15.58 -23.89 -11.75
C ALA A 67 -16.03 -24.58 -10.44
N GLU A 68 -15.42 -25.71 -10.09
CA GLU A 68 -15.71 -26.41 -8.83
C GLU A 68 -15.30 -25.58 -7.61
N GLN A 69 -14.18 -24.85 -7.66
CA GLN A 69 -13.77 -23.92 -6.60
C GLN A 69 -14.84 -22.84 -6.39
N ARG A 70 -15.29 -22.17 -7.47
CA ARG A 70 -16.37 -21.17 -7.40
C ARG A 70 -17.66 -21.75 -6.82
N LYS A 71 -18.03 -22.98 -7.20
CA LYS A 71 -19.21 -23.69 -6.69
C LYS A 71 -19.12 -24.02 -5.19
N ARG A 72 -17.94 -24.39 -4.69
CA ARG A 72 -17.74 -24.64 -3.24
C ARG A 72 -17.75 -23.35 -2.44
N GLU A 73 -17.19 -22.28 -2.99
CA GLU A 73 -17.22 -20.96 -2.38
C GLU A 73 -18.66 -20.44 -2.26
N SER A 74 -19.46 -20.53 -3.32
CA SER A 74 -20.87 -20.13 -3.27
C SER A 74 -21.70 -20.98 -2.28
N ARG A 75 -21.47 -22.30 -2.22
CA ARG A 75 -22.11 -23.19 -1.23
C ARG A 75 -21.70 -22.86 0.21
N ARG A 76 -20.43 -22.50 0.44
CA ARG A 76 -19.97 -22.06 1.77
C ARG A 76 -20.61 -20.73 2.14
N ALA A 77 -20.69 -19.78 1.22
CA ALA A 77 -21.38 -18.51 1.43
C ALA A 77 -22.86 -18.72 1.77
N ALA A 78 -23.56 -19.60 1.04
CA ALA A 78 -24.96 -19.94 1.31
C ALA A 78 -25.15 -20.63 2.68
N ARG A 79 -24.27 -21.56 3.06
CA ARG A 79 -24.31 -22.20 4.39
C ARG A 79 -24.06 -21.22 5.52
N SER A 80 -23.10 -20.29 5.35
CA SER A 80 -22.85 -19.23 6.32
C SER A 80 -24.05 -18.28 6.45
N ALA A 81 -24.70 -17.94 5.34
CA ALA A 81 -25.92 -17.12 5.34
C ALA A 81 -27.09 -17.84 6.03
N ALA A 82 -27.28 -19.13 5.78
CA ALA A 82 -28.32 -19.94 6.42
C ALA A 82 -28.07 -20.14 7.93
N ALA A 83 -26.80 -20.31 8.34
CA ALA A 83 -26.43 -20.41 9.75
C ALA A 83 -26.63 -19.09 10.51
N ALA A 84 -26.47 -17.94 9.83
CA ALA A 84 -26.76 -16.62 10.39
C ALA A 84 -28.26 -16.34 10.52
N ALA A 85 -29.12 -17.05 9.77
CA ALA A 85 -30.57 -16.84 9.71
C ALA A 85 -31.38 -17.78 10.64
N SER A 86 -30.77 -18.73 11.35
CA SER A 86 -31.48 -19.60 12.30
C SER A 86 -31.51 -19.00 13.71
N PRO A 87 -32.68 -18.69 14.29
CA PRO A 87 -32.79 -18.29 15.69
C PRO A 87 -32.67 -19.53 16.57
N THR A 88 -31.57 -19.65 17.33
CA THR A 88 -31.50 -20.66 18.40
C THR A 88 -32.28 -20.17 19.61
N SER A 89 -33.47 -20.73 19.80
CA SER A 89 -34.23 -20.68 21.05
C SER A 89 -33.48 -21.41 22.17
N ARG A 90 -33.19 -20.69 23.26
CA ARG A 90 -33.06 -21.31 24.59
C ARG A 90 -33.88 -20.49 25.56
N ASP A 91 -35.05 -21.04 25.88
CA ASP A 91 -35.90 -20.62 26.98
C ASP A 91 -35.15 -20.77 28.31
N GLY A 92 -35.20 -19.70 29.09
CA GLY A 92 -34.76 -19.62 30.47
C GLY A 92 -35.77 -18.77 31.22
N THR A 93 -36.78 -19.44 31.75
CA THR A 93 -37.84 -18.98 32.65
C THR A 93 -37.37 -17.94 33.67
N THR A 94 -38.02 -16.78 33.75
CA THR A 94 -38.26 -16.10 35.04
C THR A 94 -39.46 -15.15 34.97
N THR A 95 -40.44 -15.53 35.78
CA THR A 95 -41.64 -14.88 36.32
C THR A 95 -41.82 -13.36 36.23
N ALA A 96 -43.00 -13.02 35.69
CA ALA A 96 -43.92 -11.91 35.94
C ALA A 96 -43.64 -10.93 37.10
N THR A 97 -43.81 -9.63 36.81
CA THR A 97 -44.77 -8.77 37.53
C THR A 97 -45.27 -7.65 36.61
N ASP A 98 -46.58 -7.61 36.41
CA ASP A 98 -47.37 -6.53 35.80
C ASP A 98 -47.31 -5.25 36.65
N VAL A 99 -47.28 -4.07 36.01
CA VAL A 99 -48.23 -2.97 36.29
C VAL A 99 -48.45 -2.16 35.00
N ALA A 100 -49.72 -2.01 34.66
CA ALA A 100 -50.29 -1.33 33.51
C ALA A 100 -50.23 0.22 33.58
N GLY A 101 -50.41 0.88 32.43
CA GLY A 101 -50.88 2.28 32.41
C GLY A 101 -50.58 3.06 31.13
N VAL A 102 -51.37 2.86 30.08
CA VAL A 102 -51.57 3.84 28.98
C VAL A 102 -53.04 4.27 29.05
N PRO A 103 -53.37 5.56 28.81
CA PRO A 103 -54.25 5.82 27.67
C PRO A 103 -53.93 7.11 26.88
N ASN A 104 -53.76 6.89 25.57
CA ASN A 104 -54.29 7.56 24.38
C ASN A 104 -54.81 9.04 24.34
N VAL A 105 -54.60 9.60 23.14
CA VAL A 105 -54.85 10.96 22.57
C VAL A 105 -56.34 11.25 22.25
N PRO A 106 -56.76 12.52 22.07
CA PRO A 106 -57.42 12.95 20.80
C PRO A 106 -57.07 14.39 20.30
N PRO A 107 -57.52 14.81 19.08
CA PRO A 107 -56.79 15.70 18.15
C PRO A 107 -57.48 17.04 17.74
N GLY A 108 -56.79 17.84 16.91
CA GLY A 108 -57.30 19.01 16.12
C GLY A 108 -56.84 20.38 16.66
N GLN A 109 -56.57 21.46 15.93
CA GLN A 109 -56.82 21.94 14.55
C GLN A 109 -55.83 23.11 14.25
N GLU A 110 -55.53 23.39 12.97
CA GLU A 110 -54.99 24.68 12.49
C GLU A 110 -56.06 25.80 12.54
N PRO A 111 -55.69 27.11 12.47
CA PRO A 111 -55.66 27.76 11.15
C PRO A 111 -54.60 28.88 10.93
N ALA A 112 -54.13 28.95 9.68
CA ALA A 112 -54.01 30.08 8.74
C ALA A 112 -53.52 31.51 9.13
N GLY A 113 -52.61 32.02 8.28
CA GLY A 113 -52.49 33.43 7.81
C GLY A 113 -51.56 34.32 8.64
N GLY A 114 -50.67 35.17 8.11
CA GLY A 114 -50.33 35.63 6.77
C GLY A 114 -49.39 36.85 6.89
N SER A 115 -48.77 37.26 5.77
CA SER A 115 -48.03 38.51 5.51
C SER A 115 -46.61 38.69 6.08
N GLY A 116 -45.64 38.91 5.18
CA GLY A 116 -44.35 39.57 5.46
C GLY A 116 -44.43 41.08 5.21
N PRO A 117 -43.34 41.78 4.87
CA PRO A 117 -41.94 41.62 5.27
C PRO A 117 -41.38 42.91 5.90
N THR A 118 -40.35 42.83 6.76
CA THR A 118 -39.50 44.01 7.07
C THR A 118 -38.10 43.62 7.52
N ARG A 119 -37.12 44.17 6.79
CA ARG A 119 -35.70 44.27 7.16
C ARG A 119 -35.56 45.10 8.44
N ALA A 120 -34.76 44.61 9.40
CA ALA A 120 -33.73 45.41 10.08
C ALA A 120 -32.83 44.51 10.93
N ALA A 121 -31.56 44.89 10.99
CA ALA A 121 -30.43 44.17 11.55
C ALA A 121 -30.48 43.99 13.08
N ALA A 122 -29.97 42.84 13.56
CA ALA A 122 -29.10 42.80 14.73
C ALA A 122 -28.34 41.47 14.79
N THR A 123 -27.07 41.62 15.09
CA THR A 123 -25.96 40.68 15.07
C THR A 123 -26.05 39.65 16.21
N VAL A 124 -25.93 38.35 15.90
CA VAL A 124 -25.37 37.34 16.82
C VAL A 124 -24.44 36.42 16.03
N THR A 125 -23.19 36.43 16.44
CA THR A 125 -22.04 35.69 15.94
C THR A 125 -22.20 34.18 16.16
N ALA A 126 -22.38 33.43 15.05
CA ALA A 126 -22.12 32.01 14.98
C ALA A 126 -21.00 31.78 13.95
N ALA A 127 -19.78 31.55 14.44
CA ALA A 127 -18.65 31.14 13.63
C ALA A 127 -18.85 29.68 13.17
N SER A 128 -19.59 29.54 12.07
CA SER A 128 -19.57 28.38 11.20
C SER A 128 -19.20 28.91 9.83
N SER A 129 -17.98 28.64 9.35
CA SER A 129 -17.66 28.79 7.95
C SER A 129 -16.76 27.63 7.51
N SER A 130 -17.40 26.75 6.76
CA SER A 130 -16.79 25.90 5.76
C SER A 130 -15.77 26.68 4.93
N LEU A 131 -14.52 26.22 4.90
CA LEU A 131 -13.53 26.60 3.91
C LEU A 131 -13.94 26.03 2.53
N ALA A 132 -14.88 26.70 1.89
CA ALA A 132 -15.01 26.66 0.44
C ALA A 132 -13.90 27.57 -0.13
N CYS A 133 -12.76 26.99 -0.48
CA CYS A 133 -11.73 27.70 -1.24
C CYS A 133 -12.25 27.91 -2.67
N ASN A 134 -12.76 29.12 -2.95
CA ASN A 134 -13.07 29.60 -4.29
C ASN A 134 -11.76 29.77 -5.09
N PHE A 135 -11.42 28.81 -5.94
CA PHE A 135 -10.34 28.91 -6.93
C PHE A 135 -10.85 29.45 -8.27
N ALA A 136 -11.42 30.65 -8.26
CA ALA A 136 -11.96 31.31 -9.46
C ALA A 136 -10.89 32.05 -10.31
N TRP A 137 -9.60 31.94 -9.98
CA TRP A 137 -8.52 32.68 -10.67
C TRP A 137 -7.66 31.82 -11.61
N LEU A 138 -8.03 30.55 -11.86
CA LEU A 138 -7.29 29.65 -12.76
C LEU A 138 -7.97 29.37 -14.11
N GLY A 139 -9.14 29.95 -14.40
CA GLY A 139 -9.72 29.92 -15.76
C GLY A 139 -9.90 28.54 -16.40
N LEU A 140 -9.90 27.45 -15.61
CA LEU A 140 -10.15 26.10 -16.11
C LEU A 140 -11.66 25.90 -16.30
N PRO A 141 -12.12 25.34 -17.44
CA PRO A 141 -13.53 25.00 -17.60
C PRO A 141 -13.99 23.98 -16.55
N PRO A 142 -15.25 24.05 -16.07
CA PRO A 142 -15.76 23.23 -14.98
C PRO A 142 -16.05 21.81 -15.48
N LEU A 143 -15.02 21.01 -15.65
CA LEU A 143 -15.12 19.56 -15.75
C LEU A 143 -14.06 18.95 -14.83
N ILE A 144 -14.52 18.12 -13.90
CA ILE A 144 -13.75 17.43 -12.85
C ILE A 144 -13.47 18.31 -11.61
N ALA A 145 -14.49 19.05 -11.17
CA ALA A 145 -14.57 19.57 -9.81
C ALA A 145 -15.81 18.97 -9.10
N GLU A 146 -16.01 17.66 -9.21
CA GLU A 146 -16.87 16.88 -8.31
C GLU A 146 -16.74 15.39 -8.66
N ARG A 147 -16.39 14.58 -7.67
CA ARG A 147 -16.22 13.11 -7.69
C ARG A 147 -14.87 12.59 -8.22
N VAL A 148 -14.23 11.79 -7.36
CA VAL A 148 -12.91 11.13 -7.47
C VAL A 148 -11.73 12.01 -7.06
N ARG A 149 -11.29 11.89 -5.80
CA ARG A 149 -9.94 12.30 -5.37
C ARG A 149 -8.95 11.27 -5.95
N PRO A 150 -8.11 11.58 -6.96
CA PRO A 150 -7.11 10.63 -7.41
C PRO A 150 -5.88 10.78 -6.50
N ILE A 151 -5.55 9.74 -5.74
CA ILE A 151 -4.23 9.62 -5.13
C ILE A 151 -3.23 9.46 -6.29
N ARG A 152 -2.53 10.54 -6.67
CA ARG A 152 -1.49 10.54 -7.69
C ARG A 152 -0.13 10.34 -7.02
N VAL A 153 0.22 9.08 -6.73
CA VAL A 153 1.58 8.73 -6.28
C VAL A 153 2.45 8.64 -7.54
N LEU A 154 3.50 9.46 -7.64
CA LEU A 154 4.67 9.10 -8.46
C LEU A 154 5.30 7.89 -7.77
N THR A 155 5.29 6.74 -8.42
CA THR A 155 5.69 5.44 -7.86
C THR A 155 7.13 5.03 -8.18
N ALA A 156 7.81 5.71 -9.12
CA ALA A 156 9.19 5.46 -9.51
C ALA A 156 9.98 6.76 -9.76
N VAL A 157 10.26 7.52 -8.70
CA VAL A 157 11.18 8.66 -8.74
C VAL A 157 12.63 8.17 -8.78
N ARG A 158 13.06 7.63 -9.93
CA ARG A 158 14.42 7.15 -10.19
C ARG A 158 14.73 7.09 -11.68
N GLY A 159 16.01 7.30 -12.04
CA GLY A 159 16.50 7.24 -13.42
C GLY A 159 16.86 5.83 -13.93
N HIS A 160 16.89 4.82 -13.06
CA HIS A 160 17.35 3.46 -13.40
C HIS A 160 16.33 2.39 -13.01
N GLU A 161 16.32 1.29 -13.78
CA GLU A 161 15.34 0.20 -13.63
C GLU A 161 13.91 0.74 -13.44
N ASN A 162 13.55 1.65 -14.35
CA ASN A 162 12.27 2.31 -14.40
C ASN A 162 11.60 1.96 -15.73
N PRO A 163 10.74 0.93 -15.76
CA PRO A 163 10.08 0.49 -16.99
C PRO A 163 9.32 1.61 -17.71
N ALA A 164 8.73 2.58 -16.98
CA ALA A 164 8.09 3.73 -17.58
C ALA A 164 9.07 4.61 -18.36
N LEU A 165 10.26 4.86 -17.79
CA LEU A 165 11.32 5.61 -18.46
C LEU A 165 11.88 4.84 -19.66
N ASP A 166 12.07 3.52 -19.52
CA ASP A 166 12.57 2.67 -20.62
C ASP A 166 11.61 2.67 -21.81
N VAL A 167 10.30 2.55 -21.55
CA VAL A 167 9.25 2.64 -22.58
C VAL A 167 9.22 4.03 -23.21
N ALA A 168 9.34 5.09 -22.41
CA ALA A 168 9.34 6.46 -22.92
C ALA A 168 10.56 6.75 -23.81
N ARG A 169 11.76 6.27 -23.43
CA ARG A 169 12.98 6.34 -24.24
C ARG A 169 12.82 5.61 -25.57
N ALA A 170 12.33 4.37 -25.54
CA ALA A 170 12.10 3.59 -26.75
C ALA A 170 11.06 4.24 -27.68
N ALA A 171 10.01 4.86 -27.11
CA ALA A 171 9.02 5.60 -27.89
C ALA A 171 9.64 6.85 -28.54
N ALA A 172 10.38 7.65 -27.78
CA ALA A 172 11.05 8.84 -28.26
C ALA A 172 12.05 8.52 -29.39
N GLU A 173 12.90 7.50 -29.19
CA GLU A 173 13.85 7.02 -30.19
C GLU A 173 13.15 6.57 -31.49
N ARG A 174 12.08 5.78 -31.36
CA ARG A 174 11.31 5.29 -32.52
C ARG A 174 10.62 6.41 -33.30
N LEU A 175 10.26 7.50 -32.61
CA LEU A 175 9.62 8.66 -33.22
C LEU A 175 10.61 9.72 -33.70
N GLY A 176 11.91 9.57 -33.39
CA GLY A 176 12.91 10.60 -33.66
C GLY A 176 12.66 11.89 -32.89
N LEU A 177 12.00 11.81 -31.73
CA LEU A 177 11.63 12.95 -30.90
C LEU A 177 12.47 13.01 -29.62
N PRO A 178 12.64 14.21 -29.06
CA PRO A 178 13.27 14.37 -27.75
C PRO A 178 12.37 13.80 -26.62
N LEU A 179 12.94 13.04 -25.66
CA LEU A 179 12.22 12.54 -24.48
C LEU A 179 12.24 13.51 -23.31
N LEU A 180 11.09 13.90 -22.82
CA LEU A 180 11.01 14.74 -21.64
C LEU A 180 10.49 13.99 -20.41
N VAL A 181 11.10 14.26 -19.25
CA VAL A 181 10.64 13.75 -17.95
C VAL A 181 10.24 14.91 -17.04
N ALA A 182 9.02 14.85 -16.50
CA ALA A 182 8.52 15.82 -15.54
C ALA A 182 7.95 15.09 -14.31
N ALA A 183 8.31 15.56 -13.11
CA ALA A 183 7.75 15.09 -11.84
C ALA A 183 7.02 16.24 -11.14
N PHE A 184 5.78 15.99 -10.69
CA PHE A 184 4.96 17.01 -10.05
C PHE A 184 4.92 16.79 -8.54
N VAL A 185 5.54 17.71 -7.78
CA VAL A 185 5.41 17.79 -6.33
C VAL A 185 4.28 18.75 -5.99
N LEU A 186 3.03 18.27 -6.04
CA LEU A 186 1.86 19.07 -5.68
C LEU A 186 1.34 18.61 -4.32
N PRO A 187 1.51 19.41 -3.24
CA PRO A 187 0.92 19.09 -1.93
C PRO A 187 -0.60 18.88 -2.01
N ALA A 188 -1.30 19.62 -2.90
CA ALA A 188 -2.73 19.43 -3.16
C ALA A 188 -3.09 18.05 -3.75
N CYS A 189 -2.13 17.36 -4.37
CA CYS A 189 -2.31 16.01 -4.92
C CYS A 189 -1.82 14.90 -3.97
N GLN A 190 -1.26 15.26 -2.81
CA GLN A 190 -0.73 14.35 -1.80
C GLN A 190 -1.62 14.42 -0.55
N PRO A 191 -2.50 13.44 -0.32
CA PRO A 191 -3.23 13.35 0.94
C PRO A 191 -2.24 13.37 2.12
N TYR A 192 -2.54 14.18 3.13
CA TYR A 192 -1.68 14.34 4.31
C TYR A 192 -0.26 14.85 4.01
N ALA A 193 -0.10 15.66 2.95
CA ALA A 193 1.15 16.36 2.67
C ALA A 193 1.65 17.11 3.91
N ASN A 194 2.88 16.82 4.31
CA ASN A 194 3.52 17.42 5.45
C ASN A 194 5.01 17.57 5.19
N HIS A 195 5.65 18.39 6.02
CA HIS A 195 7.03 18.82 5.84
C HIS A 195 7.99 17.65 5.61
N ARG A 196 8.03 16.66 6.51
CA ARG A 196 8.95 15.52 6.39
C ARG A 196 8.75 14.71 5.11
N ARG A 197 7.50 14.52 4.66
CA ARG A 197 7.19 13.70 3.48
C ARG A 197 7.63 14.42 2.21
N VAL A 198 7.39 15.73 2.14
CA VAL A 198 7.77 16.56 1.01
C VAL A 198 9.29 16.73 0.96
N LYS A 199 9.93 17.01 2.10
CA LYS A 199 11.39 17.05 2.23
C LYS A 199 12.03 15.74 1.77
N PHE A 200 11.54 14.60 2.25
CA PHE A 200 12.06 13.28 1.85
C PHE A 200 12.00 13.08 0.34
N LEU A 201 10.94 13.53 -0.33
CA LEU A 201 10.82 13.48 -1.79
C LEU A 201 11.79 14.45 -2.50
N LEU A 202 11.96 15.67 -1.99
CA LEU A 202 12.85 16.69 -2.57
C LEU A 202 14.33 16.33 -2.41
N GLU A 203 14.67 15.46 -1.46
CA GLU A 203 16.02 14.90 -1.28
C GLU A 203 16.41 13.87 -2.35
N GLU A 204 15.55 13.63 -3.36
CA GLU A 204 15.93 12.80 -4.50
C GLU A 204 17.13 13.38 -5.25
N ASP A 205 18.15 12.54 -5.40
CA ASP A 205 19.48 12.96 -5.83
C ASP A 205 19.96 12.28 -7.12
N MET A 206 19.20 11.32 -7.66
CA MET A 206 19.59 10.70 -8.93
C MET A 206 19.32 11.64 -10.10
N PRO A 207 20.33 11.90 -10.95
CA PRO A 207 20.13 12.61 -12.18
C PRO A 207 19.18 11.79 -13.07
N VAL A 208 18.01 12.34 -13.35
CA VAL A 208 17.33 12.07 -14.61
C VAL A 208 18.13 12.86 -15.64
N ASP A 209 18.46 12.26 -16.79
CA ASP A 209 19.25 12.90 -17.84
C ASP A 209 18.30 13.47 -18.92
N PRO A 210 17.70 14.67 -18.75
CA PRO A 210 16.96 15.32 -19.81
C PRO A 210 17.91 16.15 -20.68
N ASP A 211 17.93 15.87 -21.98
CA ASP A 211 18.56 16.69 -23.01
C ASP A 211 17.85 18.06 -23.11
N ALA A 212 18.63 19.12 -23.35
CA ALA A 212 18.16 20.51 -23.46
C ALA A 212 17.05 20.70 -24.52
N ALA A 213 17.07 19.92 -25.61
CA ALA A 213 15.99 19.92 -26.61
C ALA A 213 14.66 19.39 -26.05
N GLN A 214 14.74 18.48 -25.07
CA GLN A 214 13.61 17.84 -24.40
C GLN A 214 12.87 18.81 -23.48
N ILE A 215 13.63 19.68 -22.80
CA ILE A 215 13.09 20.75 -21.96
C ILE A 215 12.40 21.83 -22.82
N ALA A 216 12.92 22.13 -24.01
CA ALA A 216 12.25 23.02 -24.96
C ALA A 216 10.95 22.42 -25.56
N GLU A 217 10.86 21.08 -25.65
CA GLU A 217 9.62 20.36 -26.00
C GLU A 217 8.59 20.39 -24.85
N LEU A 218 9.02 20.36 -23.56
CA LEU A 218 8.14 20.51 -22.37
C LEU A 218 7.37 21.81 -22.41
N ALA A 219 8.09 22.90 -22.70
CA ALA A 219 7.50 24.22 -22.78
C ALA A 219 6.45 24.29 -23.90
N ARG A 220 6.77 23.75 -25.08
CA ARG A 220 5.83 23.69 -26.21
C ARG A 220 4.62 22.79 -25.95
N HIS A 221 4.80 21.64 -25.30
CA HIS A 221 3.73 20.70 -25.01
C HIS A 221 2.82 21.17 -23.86
N LEU A 222 3.36 21.83 -22.84
CA LEU A 222 2.55 22.44 -21.77
C LEU A 222 1.81 23.70 -22.25
N ASP A 223 2.38 24.45 -23.20
CA ASP A 223 1.65 25.52 -23.89
C ASP A 223 0.54 24.98 -24.80
N SER A 224 0.69 23.78 -25.39
CA SER A 224 -0.42 23.12 -26.08
C SER A 224 -1.45 22.50 -25.12
N GLU A 225 -1.12 22.11 -23.88
CA GLU A 225 -2.15 21.77 -22.88
C GLU A 225 -2.95 22.98 -22.38
N ARG A 226 -2.38 24.19 -22.37
CA ARG A 226 -3.14 25.45 -22.24
C ARG A 226 -4.11 25.69 -23.42
N ALA A 227 -3.87 25.02 -24.54
CA ALA A 227 -4.67 25.04 -25.76
C ALA A 227 -5.21 23.65 -26.16
N GLY A 228 -5.49 22.75 -25.22
CA GLY A 228 -5.99 21.40 -25.50
C GLY A 228 -4.92 20.45 -26.07
N ALA A 229 -4.77 19.29 -25.43
CA ALA A 229 -3.77 18.23 -25.71
C ALA A 229 -3.72 17.74 -27.18
N GLY A 230 -3.08 18.53 -28.06
CA GLY A 230 -3.01 18.28 -29.51
C GLY A 230 -1.64 17.84 -30.04
N ASP A 231 -0.53 18.08 -29.32
CA ASP A 231 0.82 18.01 -29.92
C ASP A 231 1.81 16.97 -29.34
N ALA A 232 1.45 16.15 -28.33
CA ALA A 232 2.31 15.01 -27.98
C ALA A 232 2.00 13.81 -28.88
N ALA A 233 3.06 13.24 -29.47
CA ALA A 233 2.93 11.97 -30.18
C ALA A 233 2.62 10.79 -29.23
N VAL A 234 3.22 10.76 -28.03
CA VAL A 234 3.00 9.75 -26.97
C VAL A 234 3.25 10.36 -25.60
N THR A 235 2.35 10.15 -24.64
CA THR A 235 2.57 10.49 -23.21
C THR A 235 2.72 9.20 -22.42
N VAL A 236 3.88 8.96 -21.78
CA VAL A 236 4.03 7.82 -20.87
C VAL A 236 3.84 8.31 -19.43
N ARG A 237 2.92 7.68 -18.70
CA ARG A 237 2.73 7.87 -17.27
C ARG A 237 3.05 6.59 -16.54
N GLU A 238 3.55 6.72 -15.33
CA GLU A 238 3.52 5.58 -14.43
C GLU A 238 2.08 5.18 -14.17
N GLN A 239 1.82 3.88 -14.15
CA GLN A 239 0.54 3.37 -13.73
C GLN A 239 0.42 3.62 -12.23
N PRO A 240 -0.46 4.53 -11.79
CA PRO A 240 -0.63 4.73 -10.36
C PRO A 240 -1.14 3.43 -9.76
N GLY A 241 -0.70 3.11 -8.54
CA GLY A 241 -1.27 2.03 -7.72
C GLY A 241 -2.77 2.22 -7.43
N THR A 242 -3.35 3.32 -7.89
CA THR A 242 -4.76 3.71 -7.77
C THR A 242 -5.13 4.63 -8.93
N GLY A 243 -5.98 4.19 -9.84
CA GLY A 243 -6.51 5.08 -10.86
C GLY A 243 -7.65 4.47 -11.68
N THR A 244 -8.83 5.08 -11.59
CA THR A 244 -9.81 5.11 -12.69
C THR A 244 -9.64 6.36 -13.52
N GLY A 245 -9.46 6.13 -14.81
CA GLY A 245 -9.92 7.01 -15.87
C GLY A 245 -10.47 6.10 -16.96
N SER A 246 -11.49 6.55 -17.69
CA SER A 246 -11.99 5.88 -18.89
C SER A 246 -10.85 5.53 -19.84
N ARG A 247 -10.99 4.39 -20.53
CA ARG A 247 -10.09 3.88 -21.58
C ARG A 247 -9.80 4.98 -22.60
N PRO A 248 -8.56 5.45 -22.78
CA PRO A 248 -8.19 6.14 -24.00
C PRO A 248 -8.25 5.10 -25.12
N GLU A 249 -9.04 5.36 -26.16
CA GLU A 249 -8.91 4.67 -27.44
C GLU A 249 -7.46 4.82 -27.95
N PRO A 250 -6.86 3.78 -28.56
CA PRO A 250 -5.48 3.84 -29.04
C PRO A 250 -5.37 4.73 -30.28
N GLY A 251 -5.17 6.03 -30.06
CA GLY A 251 -4.55 6.98 -31.00
C GLY A 251 -3.12 7.34 -30.56
N PRO A 252 -2.44 8.36 -31.15
CA PRO A 252 -1.18 8.90 -30.59
C PRO A 252 -1.41 9.24 -29.11
N GLY A 253 -0.73 8.50 -28.21
CA GLY A 253 -1.46 7.89 -27.08
C GLY A 253 -0.82 8.05 -25.70
N LEU A 254 -1.69 8.08 -24.68
CA LEU A 254 -1.32 8.01 -23.27
C LEU A 254 -1.07 6.55 -22.85
N TRP A 255 0.16 6.20 -22.50
CA TRP A 255 0.56 4.87 -22.04
C TRP A 255 0.78 4.86 -20.53
N ALA A 256 0.28 3.84 -19.84
CA ALA A 256 0.48 3.65 -18.41
C ALA A 256 1.38 2.42 -18.18
N VAL A 257 2.52 2.61 -17.52
CA VAL A 257 3.51 1.54 -17.29
C VAL A 257 3.68 1.30 -15.79
N ASP A 258 3.58 0.03 -15.36
CA ASP A 258 3.80 -0.34 -13.97
C ASP A 258 5.30 -0.42 -13.67
N SER A 259 5.79 0.54 -12.88
CA SER A 259 7.18 0.59 -12.39
C SER A 259 7.31 0.19 -10.91
N ALA A 260 6.20 -0.21 -10.27
CA ALA A 260 6.12 -0.43 -8.83
C ALA A 260 6.07 -1.91 -8.45
N CYS A 261 5.54 -2.77 -9.34
CA CYS A 261 5.43 -4.22 -9.13
C CYS A 261 6.31 -4.98 -10.13
N VAL A 262 6.89 -6.10 -9.68
CA VAL A 262 7.58 -7.05 -10.54
C VAL A 262 6.60 -7.70 -11.52
N VAL A 263 5.42 -8.08 -11.03
CA VAL A 263 4.32 -8.51 -11.90
C VAL A 263 3.36 -7.34 -12.07
N PRO A 264 3.20 -6.77 -13.28
CA PRO A 264 2.33 -5.64 -13.50
C PRO A 264 0.91 -5.88 -12.97
N MET A 265 0.37 -4.94 -12.21
CA MET A 265 -0.94 -5.06 -11.55
C MET A 265 -2.06 -5.41 -12.53
N ARG A 266 -1.98 -4.94 -13.79
CA ARG A 266 -2.94 -5.24 -14.86
C ARG A 266 -2.94 -6.71 -15.28
N LEU A 267 -1.79 -7.38 -15.20
CA LEU A 267 -1.70 -8.81 -15.53
C LEU A 267 -2.28 -9.68 -14.40
N VAL A 268 -2.42 -9.12 -13.20
CA VAL A 268 -3.13 -9.78 -12.10
C VAL A 268 -4.63 -9.55 -12.27
N GLY A 269 -5.30 -10.41 -13.03
CA GLY A 269 -6.69 -10.21 -13.49
C GLY A 269 -7.81 -10.15 -12.44
N ARG A 270 -7.50 -10.23 -11.13
CA ARG A 270 -8.50 -10.08 -10.05
C ARG A 270 -7.88 -9.63 -8.73
N PRO A 271 -8.66 -9.02 -7.81
CA PRO A 271 -8.22 -8.73 -6.45
C PRO A 271 -8.22 -10.01 -5.62
N TYR A 272 -7.02 -10.53 -5.33
CA TYR A 272 -6.89 -11.66 -4.43
C TYR A 272 -7.12 -11.23 -2.97
N GLU A 273 -7.86 -12.03 -2.22
CA GLU A 273 -8.07 -11.81 -0.78
C GLU A 273 -7.18 -12.71 0.09
N LYS A 274 -6.29 -13.52 -0.51
CA LYS A 274 -5.42 -14.46 0.20
C LYS A 274 -4.03 -14.49 -0.42
N ALA A 275 -3.01 -14.32 0.41
CA ALA A 275 -1.61 -14.31 -0.03
C ALA A 275 -1.19 -15.59 -0.75
N TYR A 276 -1.64 -16.78 -0.32
CA TYR A 276 -1.26 -18.03 -1.01
C TYR A 276 -1.84 -18.13 -2.42
N ALA A 277 -3.03 -17.57 -2.65
CA ALA A 277 -3.70 -17.59 -3.94
C ALA A 277 -3.04 -16.58 -4.89
N PHE A 278 -2.71 -15.39 -4.38
CA PHE A 278 -1.91 -14.41 -5.11
C PHE A 278 -0.55 -14.98 -5.51
N ARG A 279 0.20 -15.55 -4.55
CA ARG A 279 1.51 -16.17 -4.79
C ARG A 279 1.44 -17.21 -5.90
N SER A 280 0.46 -18.12 -5.85
CA SER A 280 0.32 -19.17 -6.86
C SER A 280 0.00 -18.59 -8.25
N ALA A 281 -0.68 -17.44 -8.30
CA ALA A 281 -1.04 -16.78 -9.55
C ALA A 281 0.11 -15.97 -10.16
N THR A 282 1.07 -15.50 -9.35
CA THR A 282 2.14 -14.59 -9.78
C THR A 282 3.53 -15.24 -9.82
N GLU A 283 3.74 -16.40 -9.19
CA GLU A 283 5.07 -17.02 -9.04
C GLU A 283 5.77 -17.29 -10.38
N VAL A 284 5.03 -17.72 -11.41
CA VAL A 284 5.59 -17.96 -12.75
C VAL A 284 5.98 -16.66 -13.45
N ALA A 285 5.12 -15.65 -13.39
CA ALA A 285 5.36 -14.36 -14.04
C ALA A 285 6.49 -13.56 -13.36
N ALA A 286 6.69 -13.73 -12.05
CA ALA A 286 7.75 -13.07 -11.31
C ALA A 286 9.13 -13.72 -11.50
N ALA A 287 9.18 -15.00 -11.87
CA ALA A 287 10.43 -15.77 -11.94
C ALA A 287 11.52 -15.16 -12.83
N PRO A 288 11.24 -14.60 -14.03
CA PRO A 288 12.27 -14.00 -14.88
C PRO A 288 13.01 -12.84 -14.21
N THR A 289 12.33 -12.03 -13.40
CA THR A 289 12.93 -10.88 -12.70
C THR A 289 13.87 -11.31 -11.58
N LEU A 290 13.70 -12.52 -11.04
CA LEU A 290 14.59 -13.08 -10.01
C LEU A 290 15.88 -13.65 -10.59
N ALA A 291 15.95 -13.83 -11.91
CA ALA A 291 17.17 -14.29 -12.56
C ALA A 291 18.22 -13.16 -12.57
N PRO A 292 19.52 -13.50 -12.46
CA PRO A 292 20.58 -12.54 -12.78
C PRO A 292 20.38 -12.01 -14.21
N PRO A 293 20.73 -10.74 -14.49
CA PRO A 293 20.65 -10.25 -15.86
C PRO A 293 21.52 -11.13 -16.76
N PRO A 294 21.14 -11.35 -18.04
CA PRO A 294 22.01 -12.03 -18.97
C PRO A 294 23.37 -11.33 -19.01
N SER A 295 24.45 -12.11 -18.96
CA SER A 295 25.80 -11.58 -19.16
C SER A 295 25.82 -10.84 -20.48
N ALA A 296 26.14 -9.54 -20.46
CA ALA A 296 26.24 -8.75 -21.68
C ALA A 296 27.13 -9.48 -22.68
N PRO A 297 26.77 -9.57 -23.97
CA PRO A 297 27.69 -10.07 -24.98
C PRO A 297 28.97 -9.21 -24.90
N PRO A 298 30.17 -9.82 -24.98
CA PRO A 298 31.41 -9.06 -24.95
C PRO A 298 31.33 -7.99 -26.03
N ALA A 299 31.48 -6.72 -25.62
CA ALA A 299 31.55 -5.61 -26.54
C ALA A 299 32.65 -5.93 -27.56
N ARG A 300 32.28 -6.16 -28.83
CA ARG A 300 33.26 -6.34 -29.89
C ARG A 300 34.06 -5.05 -30.00
N GLY A 301 35.30 -5.06 -29.52
CA GLY A 301 36.31 -4.06 -29.88
C GLY A 301 36.90 -3.16 -28.79
N ALA A 302 36.73 -3.44 -27.49
CA ALA A 302 37.51 -2.73 -26.46
C ALA A 302 38.66 -3.64 -25.96
N SER A 303 39.88 -3.34 -26.40
CA SER A 303 41.09 -4.01 -25.94
C SER A 303 41.26 -3.87 -24.43
N HIS A 304 41.74 -4.94 -23.80
CA HIS A 304 42.06 -5.04 -22.38
C HIS A 304 42.83 -3.83 -21.84
N ASN A 305 42.20 -3.11 -20.93
CA ASN A 305 42.79 -2.64 -19.68
C ASN A 305 41.66 -2.40 -18.66
N GLY A 306 41.93 -2.76 -17.41
CA GLY A 306 40.94 -2.82 -16.33
C GLY A 306 40.27 -1.47 -16.01
N ASP A 307 39.17 -1.57 -15.26
CA ASP A 307 38.40 -0.47 -14.68
C ASP A 307 37.87 0.60 -15.65
N VAL A 308 36.78 0.27 -16.36
CA VAL A 308 35.93 1.28 -16.99
C VAL A 308 34.45 0.93 -16.77
N CYS A 309 33.96 1.17 -15.55
CA CYS A 309 32.52 1.34 -15.32
C CYS A 309 32.21 2.54 -14.39
N GLY A 310 33.16 3.46 -14.21
CA GLY A 310 33.01 4.62 -13.32
C GLY A 310 33.50 5.97 -13.89
N SER A 311 34.21 6.00 -15.02
CA SER A 311 34.98 7.20 -15.40
C SER A 311 34.52 7.91 -16.68
N ASN A 312 33.58 7.37 -17.47
CA ASN A 312 33.15 8.01 -18.72
C ASN A 312 31.70 8.48 -18.78
N MET A 313 30.92 8.37 -17.69
CA MET A 313 29.63 9.07 -17.56
C MET A 313 29.78 10.45 -16.90
N ALA A 314 30.74 10.60 -15.98
CA ALA A 314 31.01 11.90 -15.34
C ALA A 314 31.57 12.95 -16.32
N ALA A 315 32.39 12.53 -17.29
CA ALA A 315 32.99 13.43 -18.28
C ALA A 315 32.00 13.91 -19.36
N VAL A 316 30.96 13.13 -19.66
CA VAL A 316 29.89 13.51 -20.62
C VAL A 316 28.79 14.31 -19.93
N ALA A 317 28.50 14.03 -18.64
CA ALA A 317 27.59 14.84 -17.83
C ALA A 317 28.13 16.26 -17.57
N SER A 318 29.46 16.46 -17.55
CA SER A 318 30.09 17.76 -17.35
C SER A 318 30.14 18.68 -18.59
N SER A 319 29.63 18.24 -19.75
CA SER A 319 29.74 19.00 -21.01
C SER A 319 28.43 19.62 -21.53
N LEU A 320 27.36 19.69 -20.73
CA LEU A 320 26.11 20.33 -21.13
C LEU A 320 25.82 21.58 -20.28
N PRO A 321 25.50 22.73 -20.89
CA PRO A 321 25.39 23.97 -20.15
C PRO A 321 24.04 24.08 -19.45
N ALA A 322 24.08 24.25 -18.12
CA ALA A 322 22.94 24.54 -17.25
C ALA A 322 22.06 25.74 -17.68
N THR A 323 22.52 26.52 -18.66
CA THR A 323 21.83 27.69 -19.23
C THR A 323 20.55 27.32 -19.98
N ALA A 324 20.49 26.16 -20.66
CA ALA A 324 19.35 25.82 -21.52
C ALA A 324 18.05 25.52 -20.76
N ALA A 325 18.14 24.92 -19.56
CA ALA A 325 16.97 24.65 -18.72
C ALA A 325 16.44 25.93 -18.03
N ALA A 326 17.35 26.85 -17.67
CA ALA A 326 17.01 28.13 -17.08
C ALA A 326 16.31 29.06 -18.08
N ASP A 327 16.76 29.09 -19.34
CA ASP A 327 16.16 29.87 -20.43
C ASP A 327 14.75 29.36 -20.80
N ALA A 328 14.53 28.04 -20.75
CA ALA A 328 13.22 27.43 -21.01
C ALA A 328 12.20 27.68 -19.89
N ALA A 329 12.62 27.62 -18.61
CA ALA A 329 11.75 27.94 -17.47
C ALA A 329 11.36 29.43 -17.46
N ALA A 330 12.30 30.32 -17.80
CA ALA A 330 12.05 31.76 -17.90
C ALA A 330 10.97 32.09 -18.94
N THR A 331 10.90 31.33 -20.04
CA THR A 331 9.89 31.49 -21.10
C THR A 331 8.46 31.15 -20.61
N LEU A 332 8.32 30.24 -19.64
CA LEU A 332 7.04 29.87 -19.01
C LEU A 332 6.65 30.78 -17.84
N GLY A 333 7.48 31.79 -17.53
CA GLY A 333 7.36 32.59 -16.30
C GLY A 333 7.62 31.77 -15.03
N TRP A 334 8.26 30.59 -15.16
CA TRP A 334 8.62 29.74 -14.04
C TRP A 334 10.02 30.07 -13.56
N THR A 335 10.18 30.17 -12.25
CA THR A 335 11.50 30.30 -11.65
C THR A 335 12.15 28.91 -11.60
N SER A 336 13.19 28.70 -12.41
CA SER A 336 14.00 27.49 -12.31
C SER A 336 14.69 27.44 -10.94
N LEU A 337 14.67 26.26 -10.32
CA LEU A 337 15.33 26.01 -9.05
C LEU A 337 16.10 24.70 -9.16
N ASP A 338 17.42 24.80 -9.21
CA ASP A 338 18.29 23.64 -9.06
C ASP A 338 18.22 23.14 -7.61
N LEU A 339 17.62 21.97 -7.41
CA LEU A 339 17.50 21.34 -6.09
C LEU A 339 18.85 20.83 -5.57
N GLN A 340 19.84 20.69 -6.43
CA GLN A 340 21.20 20.30 -6.08
C GLN A 340 22.12 21.51 -5.84
N ARG A 341 21.60 22.74 -5.92
CA ARG A 341 22.42 23.95 -5.72
C ARG A 341 23.06 23.95 -4.32
N PRO A 342 24.37 24.20 -4.20
CA PRO A 342 25.03 24.31 -2.91
C PRO A 342 24.36 25.37 -2.02
N GLY A 343 24.14 25.03 -0.75
CA GLY A 343 23.54 25.95 0.23
C GLY A 343 22.01 26.07 0.17
N LEU A 344 21.32 25.33 -0.71
CA LEU A 344 19.87 25.21 -0.62
C LEU A 344 19.45 24.38 0.58
N ASP A 345 18.63 24.96 1.44
CA ASP A 345 17.95 24.21 2.48
C ASP A 345 16.64 23.60 1.94
N LEU A 346 16.67 22.30 1.65
CA LEU A 346 15.50 21.53 1.20
C LEU A 346 14.40 21.47 2.29
N SER A 347 14.76 21.62 3.56
CA SER A 347 13.80 21.69 4.66
C SER A 347 13.00 22.98 4.61
N GLU A 348 13.68 24.13 4.43
CA GLU A 348 13.01 25.42 4.25
C GLU A 348 12.16 25.45 2.98
N LEU A 349 12.69 24.91 1.88
CA LEU A 349 11.95 24.78 0.63
C LEU A 349 10.67 23.95 0.81
N ALA A 350 10.77 22.76 1.42
CA ALA A 350 9.62 21.91 1.71
C ALA A 350 8.58 22.64 2.58
N ALA A 351 9.04 23.38 3.59
CA ALA A 351 8.16 24.16 4.46
C ALA A 351 7.46 25.29 3.70
N SER A 352 8.11 25.90 2.71
CA SER A 352 7.57 27.02 1.94
C SER A 352 6.40 26.65 1.02
N LEU A 353 6.27 25.36 0.66
CA LEU A 353 5.26 24.91 -0.28
C LEU A 353 3.83 25.04 0.29
N PRO A 354 2.89 25.63 -0.47
CA PRO A 354 1.50 25.80 -0.03
C PRO A 354 0.82 24.46 0.30
N GLY A 355 0.07 24.41 1.41
CA GLY A 355 -0.69 23.22 1.81
C GLY A 355 0.11 22.15 2.57
N VAL A 356 1.39 22.38 2.85
CA VAL A 356 2.23 21.49 3.65
C VAL A 356 1.95 21.66 5.15
N ASP A 357 1.56 20.57 5.82
CA ASP A 357 1.45 20.52 7.29
C ASP A 357 2.84 20.58 7.94
N ARG A 358 3.12 21.65 8.69
CA ARG A 358 4.38 21.90 9.41
C ARG A 358 4.37 21.41 10.87
N SER A 359 3.24 20.90 11.36
CA SER A 359 3.11 20.42 12.74
C SER A 359 3.69 19.02 12.96
N VAL A 360 3.96 18.29 11.88
CA VAL A 360 4.60 16.97 11.92
C VAL A 360 6.13 17.17 12.00
N PRO A 361 6.82 16.63 13.02
CA PRO A 361 8.27 16.84 13.20
C PRO A 361 9.11 16.39 11.99
N ASP A 362 10.36 16.85 11.83
CA ASP A 362 11.25 16.28 10.81
C ASP A 362 11.91 14.95 11.27
N VAL A 363 12.51 14.19 10.35
CA VAL A 363 13.13 12.87 10.58
C VAL A 363 14.55 12.81 9.98
N GLY A 364 15.54 13.34 10.70
CA GLY A 364 16.93 13.41 10.20
C GLY A 364 17.68 12.07 10.03
N HIS A 365 17.17 10.96 10.58
CA HIS A 365 17.81 9.64 10.51
C HIS A 365 17.44 8.82 9.25
N MET A 366 16.51 9.34 8.45
CA MET A 366 16.05 8.75 7.19
C MET A 366 16.14 9.83 6.09
N PRO A 367 17.34 10.13 5.58
CA PRO A 367 17.46 10.98 4.40
C PRO A 367 16.79 10.28 3.21
N GLY A 368 16.05 11.06 2.42
CA GLY A 368 15.50 10.65 1.14
C GLY A 368 16.57 10.47 0.07
N GLY A 369 16.10 10.12 -1.12
CA GLY A 369 16.93 9.91 -2.30
C GLY A 369 17.35 8.48 -2.56
N SER A 370 17.52 8.19 -3.85
CA SER A 370 18.00 6.90 -4.34
C SER A 370 19.33 6.49 -3.71
N SER A 371 20.30 7.41 -3.58
CA SER A 371 21.61 7.06 -3.01
C SER A 371 21.48 6.62 -1.56
N ALA A 372 20.72 7.35 -0.75
CA ALA A 372 20.44 6.99 0.65
C ALA A 372 19.69 5.65 0.74
N GLY A 373 18.71 5.44 -0.12
CA GLY A 373 17.96 4.19 -0.20
C GLY A 373 18.85 2.98 -0.51
N TYR A 374 19.71 3.07 -1.53
CA TYR A 374 20.62 1.99 -1.86
C TYR A 374 21.71 1.80 -0.81
N ALA A 375 22.26 2.86 -0.22
CA ALA A 375 23.22 2.75 0.88
C ALA A 375 22.65 1.95 2.06
N ARG A 376 21.38 2.22 2.42
CA ARG A 376 20.66 1.46 3.45
C ARG A 376 20.47 0.00 3.06
N TRP A 377 19.95 -0.26 1.85
CA TRP A 377 19.72 -1.61 1.35
C TRP A 377 21.02 -2.44 1.37
N ASP A 378 22.07 -1.87 0.83
CA ASP A 378 23.38 -2.50 0.70
C ASP A 378 24.04 -2.74 2.06
N GLY A 379 24.01 -1.76 2.96
CA GLY A 379 24.53 -1.91 4.31
C GLY A 379 23.81 -3.03 5.07
N TRP A 380 22.48 -3.09 4.98
CA TRP A 380 21.69 -4.14 5.61
C TRP A 380 21.96 -5.53 4.99
N ARG A 381 22.00 -5.61 3.65
CA ARG A 381 22.25 -6.85 2.91
C ARG A 381 23.65 -7.40 3.19
N ARG A 382 24.70 -6.57 3.03
CA ARG A 382 26.10 -6.96 3.29
C ARG A 382 26.35 -7.27 4.77
N GLY A 383 25.66 -6.61 5.68
CA GLY A 383 25.69 -6.89 7.13
C GLY A 383 24.97 -8.18 7.56
N GLY A 384 24.57 -9.05 6.62
CA GLY A 384 23.92 -10.33 6.89
C GLY A 384 22.43 -10.21 7.26
N GLY A 385 21.80 -9.06 6.99
CA GLY A 385 20.38 -8.81 7.28
C GLY A 385 19.46 -9.84 6.63
N LEU A 386 19.69 -10.19 5.37
CA LEU A 386 18.90 -11.22 4.67
C LEU A 386 19.01 -12.59 5.35
N ALA A 387 20.17 -12.99 5.85
CA ALA A 387 20.35 -14.29 6.51
C ALA A 387 19.55 -14.36 7.82
N ARG A 388 19.52 -13.27 8.58
CA ARG A 388 18.84 -13.19 9.88
C ARG A 388 17.36 -12.83 9.79
N TYR A 389 16.91 -12.29 8.66
CA TYR A 389 15.56 -11.71 8.49
C TYR A 389 14.43 -12.64 8.97
N ALA A 390 14.45 -13.92 8.59
CA ALA A 390 13.39 -14.86 9.00
C ALA A 390 13.28 -15.02 10.53
N ALA A 391 14.40 -14.94 11.25
CA ALA A 391 14.44 -15.07 12.71
C ALA A 391 14.15 -13.75 13.42
N GLU A 392 14.64 -12.62 12.89
CA GLU A 392 14.65 -11.34 13.61
C GLU A 392 13.50 -10.40 13.25
N ARG A 393 12.84 -10.55 12.08
CA ARG A 393 11.85 -9.56 11.55
C ARG A 393 10.62 -9.27 12.44
N ASN A 394 10.40 -10.05 13.48
CA ASN A 394 9.27 -9.87 14.40
C ASN A 394 9.69 -9.25 15.73
N ASP A 395 10.99 -9.18 16.01
CA ASP A 395 11.53 -8.55 17.22
C ASP A 395 11.71 -7.06 16.98
N ALA A 396 10.77 -6.25 17.49
CA ALA A 396 10.80 -4.81 17.30
C ALA A 396 11.91 -4.11 18.09
N MET A 397 12.59 -4.80 19.02
CA MET A 397 13.79 -4.30 19.68
C MET A 397 15.03 -4.43 18.78
N ARG A 398 14.98 -5.27 17.74
CA ARG A 398 16.04 -5.43 16.73
C ARG A 398 15.70 -4.62 15.48
N ARG A 399 16.02 -3.32 15.46
CA ARG A 399 15.80 -2.45 14.30
C ARG A 399 16.39 -3.00 13.01
N CYS A 400 17.61 -3.54 13.07
CA CYS A 400 18.30 -4.16 11.94
C CYS A 400 17.75 -5.55 11.56
N GLY A 401 16.75 -6.08 12.28
CA GLY A 401 16.03 -7.29 11.91
C GLY A 401 15.12 -7.10 10.68
N SER A 402 14.87 -5.86 10.27
CA SER A 402 14.17 -5.47 9.04
C SER A 402 15.07 -4.58 8.17
N SER A 403 14.80 -4.54 6.86
CA SER A 403 15.57 -3.72 5.91
C SER A 403 15.27 -2.22 6.03
N ARG A 404 14.10 -1.85 6.60
CA ARG A 404 13.64 -0.46 6.72
C ARG A 404 13.59 0.27 5.36
N MET A 405 13.24 -0.46 4.30
CA MET A 405 13.21 0.05 2.92
C MET A 405 11.85 0.61 2.48
N SER A 406 10.82 0.59 3.32
CA SER A 406 9.45 0.88 2.89
C SER A 406 9.26 2.32 2.39
N ALA A 407 9.90 3.31 3.00
CA ALA A 407 9.84 4.71 2.55
C ALA A 407 10.45 4.89 1.14
N TYR A 408 11.64 4.33 0.90
CA TYR A 408 12.29 4.41 -0.41
C TYR A 408 11.52 3.64 -1.50
N LEU A 409 10.93 2.49 -1.15
CA LEU A 409 10.06 1.73 -2.05
C LEU A 409 8.74 2.45 -2.34
N HIS A 410 8.19 3.19 -1.37
CA HIS A 410 6.97 3.97 -1.52
C HIS A 410 7.15 5.12 -2.52
N TRP A 411 8.22 5.90 -2.34
CA TRP A 411 8.55 7.02 -3.22
C TRP A 411 9.24 6.60 -4.52
N GLY A 412 9.52 5.31 -4.69
CA GLY A 412 10.09 4.80 -5.93
C GLY A 412 11.56 5.13 -6.17
N MET A 413 12.26 5.61 -5.14
CA MET A 413 13.69 5.95 -5.13
C MET A 413 14.58 4.72 -5.31
N VAL A 414 14.06 3.54 -4.94
CA VAL A 414 14.74 2.26 -5.17
C VAL A 414 13.91 1.34 -6.04
N SER A 415 14.60 0.53 -6.83
CA SER A 415 13.98 -0.42 -7.74
C SER A 415 13.56 -1.69 -6.98
N PRO A 416 12.26 -2.05 -6.98
CA PRO A 416 11.83 -3.33 -6.43
C PRO A 416 12.42 -4.50 -7.24
N PHE A 417 12.73 -4.31 -8.53
CA PHE A 417 13.36 -5.30 -9.41
C PHE A 417 14.78 -5.63 -8.93
N ARG A 418 15.62 -4.61 -8.70
CA ARG A 418 16.99 -4.77 -8.16
C ARG A 418 16.98 -5.45 -6.82
N ILE A 419 16.16 -4.96 -5.88
CA ILE A 419 16.07 -5.50 -4.53
C ILE A 419 15.64 -6.97 -4.56
N ALA A 420 14.66 -7.33 -5.39
CA ALA A 420 14.21 -8.71 -5.55
C ALA A 420 15.31 -9.61 -6.11
N ARG A 421 16.00 -9.18 -7.17
CA ARG A 421 17.09 -9.93 -7.79
C ARG A 421 18.27 -10.13 -6.83
N GLU A 422 18.70 -9.10 -6.12
CA GLU A 422 19.80 -9.19 -5.15
C GLU A 422 19.45 -10.04 -3.92
N ALA A 423 18.19 -9.96 -3.45
CA ALA A 423 17.70 -10.85 -2.41
C ALA A 423 17.72 -12.31 -2.89
N ALA A 424 17.20 -12.59 -4.08
CA ALA A 424 17.18 -13.92 -4.68
C ALA A 424 18.58 -14.51 -4.83
N ALA A 425 19.54 -13.70 -5.32
CA ALA A 425 20.94 -14.09 -5.46
C ALA A 425 21.60 -14.48 -4.12
N SER A 426 21.19 -13.86 -3.01
CA SER A 426 21.74 -14.18 -1.68
C SER A 426 21.30 -15.57 -1.17
N GLY A 427 20.13 -16.04 -1.59
CA GLY A 427 19.60 -17.36 -1.21
C GLY A 427 19.30 -17.53 0.30
N GLY A 428 18.88 -18.75 0.67
CA GLY A 428 18.61 -19.12 2.06
C GLY A 428 17.19 -18.77 2.57
N GLY A 429 16.87 -19.26 3.77
CA GLY A 429 15.52 -19.14 4.35
C GLY A 429 15.11 -17.70 4.68
N GLY A 430 16.07 -16.86 5.07
CA GLY A 430 15.82 -15.45 5.35
C GLY A 430 15.54 -14.64 4.08
N SER A 431 16.29 -14.87 3.00
CA SER A 431 16.00 -14.30 1.67
C SER A 431 14.63 -14.74 1.16
N ALA A 432 14.31 -16.04 1.21
CA ALA A 432 13.00 -16.54 0.79
C ALA A 432 11.86 -15.88 1.57
N LYS A 433 12.06 -15.59 2.86
CA LYS A 433 11.07 -14.89 3.67
C LYS A 433 10.99 -13.40 3.33
N PHE A 434 12.11 -12.76 3.01
CA PHE A 434 12.13 -11.36 2.55
C PHE A 434 11.39 -11.20 1.22
N LEU A 435 11.65 -12.08 0.25
CA LEU A 435 10.96 -12.10 -1.04
C LEU A 435 9.46 -12.37 -0.90
N ASP A 436 9.04 -13.20 0.06
CA ASP A 436 7.62 -13.38 0.37
C ASP A 436 6.96 -12.07 0.84
N GLU A 437 7.64 -11.27 1.67
CA GLU A 437 7.09 -9.98 2.11
C GLU A 437 7.11 -8.94 0.96
N LEU A 438 8.17 -8.92 0.15
CA LEU A 438 8.34 -7.97 -0.95
C LEU A 438 7.45 -8.27 -2.18
N LEU A 439 7.39 -9.53 -2.62
CA LEU A 439 6.72 -9.91 -3.88
C LEU A 439 5.34 -10.50 -3.67
N VAL A 440 5.02 -10.98 -2.47
CA VAL A 440 3.69 -11.51 -2.17
C VAL A 440 2.88 -10.49 -1.39
N TRP A 441 3.33 -10.06 -0.21
CA TRP A 441 2.51 -9.20 0.64
C TRP A 441 2.39 -7.76 0.12
N ARG A 442 3.51 -7.14 -0.29
CA ARG A 442 3.46 -5.80 -0.89
C ARG A 442 2.69 -5.82 -2.21
N GLU A 443 3.05 -6.67 -3.17
CA GLU A 443 2.37 -6.68 -4.49
C GLU A 443 0.92 -7.14 -4.43
N LEU A 444 0.54 -8.01 -3.49
CA LEU A 444 -0.88 -8.31 -3.20
C LEU A 444 -1.64 -7.04 -2.86
N SER A 445 -1.04 -6.16 -2.04
CA SER A 445 -1.67 -4.92 -1.63
C SER A 445 -1.79 -3.93 -2.80
N TYR A 446 -0.75 -3.82 -3.64
CA TYR A 446 -0.80 -3.03 -4.88
C TYR A 446 -1.89 -3.53 -5.84
N SER A 447 -1.88 -4.82 -6.16
CA SER A 447 -2.89 -5.42 -7.04
C SER A 447 -4.31 -5.27 -6.47
N PHE A 448 -4.50 -5.51 -5.18
CA PHE A 448 -5.82 -5.34 -4.55
C PHE A 448 -6.31 -3.89 -4.63
N CYS A 449 -5.43 -2.92 -4.32
CA CYS A 449 -5.77 -1.49 -4.40
C CYS A 449 -6.09 -1.06 -5.83
N PHE A 450 -5.35 -1.54 -6.82
CA PHE A 450 -5.64 -1.30 -8.23
C PHE A 450 -7.08 -1.67 -8.60
N HIS A 451 -7.57 -2.82 -8.12
CA HIS A 451 -8.92 -3.33 -8.39
C HIS A 451 -10.04 -2.74 -7.52
N ARG A 452 -9.69 -2.08 -6.40
CA ARG A 452 -10.65 -1.69 -5.35
C ARG A 452 -10.49 -0.24 -4.86
N TYR A 453 -9.72 0.58 -5.56
CA TYR A 453 -9.31 1.92 -5.15
C TYR A 453 -10.45 2.80 -4.60
N ALA A 454 -11.63 2.78 -5.23
CA ALA A 454 -12.79 3.60 -4.84
C ALA A 454 -13.35 3.28 -3.45
N GLN A 455 -12.96 2.14 -2.88
CA GLN A 455 -13.53 1.60 -1.65
C GLN A 455 -12.51 1.49 -0.51
N LEU A 456 -11.24 1.86 -0.71
CA LEU A 456 -10.15 1.58 0.24
C LEU A 456 -10.35 2.18 1.64
N GLU A 457 -11.07 3.30 1.75
CA GLU A 457 -11.42 3.93 3.02
C GLU A 457 -12.83 3.55 3.53
N SER A 458 -13.41 2.48 2.99
CA SER A 458 -14.73 1.96 3.36
C SER A 458 -14.66 0.51 3.81
N LEU A 459 -15.45 0.16 4.82
CA LEU A 459 -15.60 -1.24 5.27
C LEU A 459 -16.14 -2.16 4.16
N ALA A 460 -16.80 -1.60 3.13
CA ALA A 460 -17.33 -2.37 2.00
C ALA A 460 -16.22 -3.07 1.18
N VAL A 461 -14.97 -2.63 1.30
CA VAL A 461 -13.83 -3.26 0.64
C VAL A 461 -13.40 -4.59 1.28
N LEU A 462 -13.82 -4.82 2.53
CA LEU A 462 -13.43 -6.01 3.28
C LEU A 462 -14.16 -7.25 2.76
N PRO A 463 -13.61 -8.46 2.97
CA PRO A 463 -14.34 -9.70 2.68
C PRO A 463 -15.67 -9.76 3.45
N ARG A 464 -16.68 -10.41 2.86
CA ARG A 464 -18.05 -10.43 3.43
C ARG A 464 -18.10 -10.88 4.90
N TRP A 465 -17.35 -11.92 5.26
CA TRP A 465 -17.28 -12.41 6.65
C TRP A 465 -16.79 -11.35 7.65
N ALA A 466 -15.87 -10.48 7.22
CA ALA A 466 -15.33 -9.41 8.05
C ALA A 466 -16.35 -8.26 8.17
N GLN A 467 -17.07 -7.95 7.10
CA GLN A 467 -18.19 -7.00 7.14
C GLN A 467 -19.27 -7.46 8.11
N ASP A 468 -19.71 -8.72 8.00
CA ASP A 468 -20.78 -9.28 8.82
C ASP A 468 -20.40 -9.28 10.31
N THR A 469 -19.18 -9.70 10.65
CA THR A 469 -18.76 -9.71 12.06
C THR A 469 -18.60 -8.29 12.61
N LEU A 470 -18.07 -7.34 11.84
CA LEU A 470 -17.96 -5.94 12.28
C LEU A 470 -19.34 -5.29 12.47
N ALA A 471 -20.31 -5.62 11.62
CA ALA A 471 -21.68 -5.14 11.76
C ALA A 471 -22.37 -5.71 13.01
N ALA A 472 -22.24 -7.02 13.25
CA ALA A 472 -22.82 -7.70 14.40
C ALA A 472 -22.32 -7.13 15.75
N HIS A 473 -21.07 -6.66 15.80
CA HIS A 473 -20.45 -6.08 17.00
C HIS A 473 -20.42 -4.55 17.00
N SER A 474 -21.21 -3.89 16.14
CA SER A 474 -21.22 -2.43 16.04
C SER A 474 -21.69 -1.77 17.34
N ALA A 475 -22.67 -2.37 18.03
CA ALA A 475 -23.24 -1.86 19.28
C ALA A 475 -22.49 -2.26 20.56
N ASP A 476 -21.41 -3.06 20.45
CA ASP A 476 -20.66 -3.51 21.63
C ASP A 476 -20.06 -2.33 22.41
N PRO A 477 -20.03 -2.38 23.76
CA PRO A 477 -19.48 -1.30 24.58
C PRO A 477 -17.98 -1.14 24.34
N ARG A 478 -17.51 0.12 24.29
CA ARG A 478 -16.11 0.49 24.00
C ARG A 478 -15.63 1.60 24.92
N VAL A 479 -14.32 1.63 25.17
CA VAL A 479 -13.68 2.72 25.90
C VAL A 479 -13.15 3.72 24.88
N ILE A 480 -13.95 4.74 24.59
CA ILE A 480 -13.66 5.70 23.52
C ILE A 480 -12.47 6.58 23.89
N LYS A 481 -11.54 6.72 22.94
CA LYS A 481 -10.41 7.64 23.00
C LYS A 481 -10.65 8.78 22.01
N SER A 482 -10.37 10.01 22.41
CA SER A 482 -10.43 11.13 21.50
C SER A 482 -9.33 11.01 20.45
N LEU A 483 -9.54 11.64 19.28
CA LEU A 483 -8.52 11.66 18.25
C LEU A 483 -7.23 12.34 18.72
N GLN A 484 -7.34 13.36 19.59
CA GLN A 484 -6.18 14.00 20.21
C GLN A 484 -5.40 13.04 21.13
N GLN A 485 -6.09 12.19 21.90
CA GLN A 485 -5.44 11.17 22.74
C GLN A 485 -4.72 10.12 21.89
N LEU A 486 -5.38 9.67 20.80
CA LEU A 486 -4.78 8.76 19.84
C LEU A 486 -3.59 9.39 19.11
N GLU A 487 -3.67 10.67 18.74
CA GLU A 487 -2.61 11.36 18.00
C GLU A 487 -1.37 11.63 18.86
N SER A 488 -1.58 12.07 20.11
CA SER A 488 -0.50 12.37 21.07
C SER A 488 0.08 11.13 21.77
N GLY A 489 -0.56 9.96 21.63
CA GLY A 489 -0.17 8.76 22.39
C GLY A 489 -0.36 8.94 23.90
N THR A 490 -1.55 9.40 24.30
CA THR A 490 -1.95 9.59 25.71
C THR A 490 -3.22 8.78 26.03
N THR A 491 -3.33 7.59 25.45
CA THR A 491 -4.49 6.72 25.59
C THR A 491 -4.57 6.06 26.98
N GLY A 492 -3.46 6.00 27.70
CA GLY A 492 -3.31 5.27 28.97
C GLY A 492 -2.84 3.83 28.76
N ASP A 493 -2.67 3.38 27.52
CA ASP A 493 -2.00 2.12 27.20
C ASP A 493 -0.53 2.38 26.87
N ALA A 494 0.36 2.08 27.81
CA ALA A 494 1.78 2.43 27.70
C ALA A 494 2.46 1.87 26.44
N PHE A 495 2.09 0.67 25.98
CA PHE A 495 2.66 0.06 24.77
C PHE A 495 2.17 0.78 23.52
N TRP A 496 0.87 1.02 23.41
CA TRP A 496 0.30 1.71 22.26
C TRP A 496 0.77 3.16 22.18
N ASP A 497 0.82 3.83 23.32
CA ASP A 497 1.31 5.19 23.46
C ASP A 497 2.78 5.30 23.03
N ALA A 498 3.62 4.32 23.38
CA ALA A 498 5.00 4.25 22.90
C ALA A 498 5.08 4.00 21.38
N ALA A 499 4.23 3.12 20.84
CA ALA A 499 4.16 2.86 19.40
C ALA A 499 3.74 4.09 18.60
N GLN A 500 2.71 4.80 19.06
CA GLN A 500 2.23 6.03 18.45
C GLN A 500 3.30 7.12 18.50
N ARG A 501 3.94 7.34 19.66
CA ARG A 501 5.02 8.32 19.77
C ARG A 501 6.17 8.00 18.82
N GLN A 502 6.58 6.74 18.69
CA GLN A 502 7.60 6.36 17.71
C GLN A 502 7.17 6.64 16.27
N LEU A 503 5.92 6.35 15.89
CA LEU A 503 5.44 6.68 14.55
C LEU A 503 5.51 8.20 14.31
N VAL A 504 5.11 8.99 15.30
CA VAL A 504 5.20 10.45 15.26
C VAL A 504 6.65 10.93 15.17
N THR A 505 7.59 10.40 15.96
CA THR A 505 8.98 10.91 16.01
C THR A 505 9.88 10.33 14.93
N HIS A 506 9.71 9.07 14.55
CA HIS A 506 10.61 8.36 13.63
C HIS A 506 10.06 8.32 12.20
N GLY A 507 8.76 8.56 11.99
CA GLY A 507 8.16 8.48 10.66
C GLY A 507 8.06 7.06 10.11
N GLU A 508 8.34 6.04 10.92
CA GLU A 508 8.14 4.64 10.61
C GLU A 508 7.68 3.87 11.85
N LEU A 509 6.97 2.76 11.63
CA LEU A 509 6.53 1.88 12.72
C LEU A 509 6.83 0.43 12.35
N HIS A 510 7.56 -0.27 13.23
CA HIS A 510 7.94 -1.66 13.01
C HIS A 510 6.69 -2.53 12.75
N ASN A 511 6.68 -3.34 11.68
CA ASN A 511 5.47 -4.03 11.20
C ASN A 511 4.75 -4.85 12.30
N ASN A 512 5.50 -5.58 13.13
CA ASN A 512 4.90 -6.35 14.22
C ASN A 512 4.15 -5.46 15.24
N VAL A 513 4.67 -4.26 15.50
CA VAL A 513 4.04 -3.24 16.36
C VAL A 513 2.89 -2.56 15.62
N ARG A 514 3.06 -2.19 14.34
CA ARG A 514 2.02 -1.59 13.47
C ARG A 514 0.74 -2.43 13.41
N MET A 515 0.86 -3.75 13.32
CA MET A 515 -0.28 -4.67 13.39
C MET A 515 -1.00 -4.66 14.76
N THR A 516 -0.29 -4.42 15.87
CA THR A 516 -0.90 -4.33 17.21
C THR A 516 -1.53 -2.95 17.41
N TRP A 517 -0.81 -1.91 17.01
CA TRP A 517 -1.26 -0.53 16.97
C TRP A 517 -2.57 -0.39 16.17
N GLY A 518 -2.63 -0.96 14.97
CA GLY A 518 -3.79 -0.90 14.08
C GLY A 518 -5.01 -1.68 14.58
N LYS A 519 -4.80 -2.77 15.33
CA LYS A 519 -5.88 -3.57 15.93
C LYS A 519 -6.57 -2.85 17.09
N ALA A 520 -5.88 -1.94 17.78
CA ALA A 520 -6.41 -1.29 18.97
C ALA A 520 -7.55 -0.31 18.68
N PHE A 521 -7.54 0.34 17.50
CA PHE A 521 -8.57 1.31 17.10
C PHE A 521 -9.99 0.78 17.22
N LEU A 522 -10.22 -0.50 16.89
CA LEU A 522 -11.55 -1.09 16.90
C LEU A 522 -12.21 -1.07 18.30
N GLY A 523 -11.41 -1.13 19.36
CA GLY A 523 -11.88 -1.04 20.75
C GLY A 523 -11.95 0.37 21.32
N TRP A 524 -11.43 1.36 20.60
CA TRP A 524 -11.22 2.73 21.10
C TRP A 524 -11.91 3.83 20.29
N CYS A 525 -12.54 3.49 19.17
CA CYS A 525 -13.39 4.41 18.38
C CYS A 525 -14.86 3.99 18.47
N ALA A 526 -15.80 4.91 18.20
CA ALA A 526 -17.22 4.64 18.45
C ALA A 526 -17.81 3.59 17.51
N SER A 527 -17.21 3.40 16.34
CA SER A 527 -17.62 2.40 15.36
C SER A 527 -16.44 1.84 14.57
N PRO A 528 -16.59 0.68 13.90
CA PRO A 528 -15.57 0.17 12.98
C PRO A 528 -15.23 1.16 11.85
N ARG A 529 -16.19 1.99 11.42
CA ARG A 529 -15.98 3.03 10.40
C ARG A 529 -15.04 4.12 10.91
N GLU A 530 -15.28 4.62 12.11
CA GLU A 530 -14.40 5.61 12.74
C GLU A 530 -13.03 5.04 13.07
N ALA A 531 -12.97 3.77 13.49
CA ALA A 531 -11.72 3.07 13.73
C ALA A 531 -10.85 3.00 12.46
N LEU A 532 -11.45 2.65 11.31
CA LEU A 532 -10.77 2.64 10.02
C LEU A 532 -10.27 4.05 9.65
N ALA A 533 -11.15 5.06 9.75
CA ALA A 533 -10.80 6.44 9.43
C ALA A 533 -9.65 6.98 10.30
N ALA A 534 -9.66 6.69 11.61
CA ALA A 534 -8.59 7.08 12.52
C ALA A 534 -7.27 6.38 12.18
N ALA A 535 -7.30 5.06 11.92
CA ALA A 535 -6.11 4.30 11.54
C ALA A 535 -5.49 4.80 10.22
N VAL A 536 -6.32 5.06 9.21
CA VAL A 536 -5.90 5.67 7.92
C VAL A 536 -5.27 7.03 8.17
N ARG A 537 -5.97 7.93 8.86
CA ARG A 537 -5.48 9.28 9.15
C ARG A 537 -4.11 9.26 9.84
N LEU A 538 -3.97 8.51 10.93
CA LEU A 538 -2.74 8.52 11.72
C LEU A 538 -1.58 7.87 10.97
N ASN A 539 -1.81 6.76 10.26
CA ASN A 539 -0.76 6.13 9.47
C ASN A 539 -0.30 7.04 8.33
N HIS A 540 -1.23 7.63 7.58
CA HIS A 540 -0.91 8.45 6.42
C HIS A 540 -0.32 9.82 6.77
N ARG A 541 -0.72 10.39 7.91
CA ARG A 541 -0.14 11.64 8.41
C ARG A 541 1.31 11.47 8.87
N TYR A 542 1.63 10.41 9.59
CA TYR A 542 2.93 10.33 10.27
C TYR A 542 3.96 9.45 9.58
N ALA A 543 3.54 8.42 8.83
CA ALA A 543 4.48 7.50 8.21
C ALA A 543 5.06 8.06 6.90
N LEU A 544 6.36 7.93 6.70
CA LEU A 544 7.03 8.18 5.42
C LEU A 544 6.54 7.23 4.32
N ASP A 545 6.15 6.00 4.69
CA ASP A 545 5.55 4.99 3.82
C ASP A 545 4.00 4.99 3.84
N GLY A 546 3.40 6.07 4.36
CA GLY A 546 1.95 6.31 4.34
C GLY A 546 1.43 6.65 2.94
N CYS A 547 0.11 6.68 2.75
CA CYS A 547 -0.55 6.89 1.45
C CYS A 547 -0.16 5.87 0.36
N ASP A 548 0.28 4.68 0.78
CA ASP A 548 0.76 3.61 -0.10
C ASP A 548 -0.22 2.42 -0.15
N PRO A 549 -0.35 1.69 -1.27
CA PRO A 549 -1.11 0.45 -1.31
C PRO A 549 -0.71 -0.56 -0.23
N ALA A 550 0.58 -0.70 0.11
CA ALA A 550 1.03 -1.56 1.20
C ALA A 550 0.56 -1.05 2.58
N SER A 551 0.50 0.28 2.75
CA SER A 551 -0.09 0.90 3.94
C SER A 551 -1.59 0.58 4.06
N TYR A 552 -2.36 0.73 2.98
CA TYR A 552 -3.78 0.32 2.96
C TYR A 552 -3.95 -1.17 3.26
N GLY A 553 -3.14 -2.03 2.62
CA GLY A 553 -3.17 -3.47 2.87
C GLY A 553 -2.95 -3.82 4.34
N GLY A 554 -1.97 -3.19 4.99
CA GLY A 554 -1.68 -3.38 6.42
C GLY A 554 -2.78 -2.86 7.35
N ILE A 555 -3.37 -1.70 7.04
CA ILE A 555 -4.50 -1.15 7.82
C ILE A 555 -5.72 -2.06 7.67
N LEU A 556 -6.13 -2.36 6.44
CA LEU A 556 -7.31 -3.18 6.17
C LEU A 556 -7.16 -4.62 6.69
N TRP A 557 -5.93 -5.14 6.79
CA TRP A 557 -5.66 -6.41 7.48
C TRP A 557 -6.06 -6.38 8.96
N CYS A 558 -5.93 -5.23 9.62
CA CYS A 558 -6.40 -5.07 11.01
C CYS A 558 -7.93 -5.25 11.11
N PHE A 559 -8.66 -4.99 10.03
CA PHE A 559 -10.12 -5.13 9.90
C PHE A 559 -10.56 -6.41 9.17
N GLY A 560 -9.64 -7.30 8.81
CA GLY A 560 -9.95 -8.64 8.29
C GLY A 560 -9.56 -8.91 6.84
N LEU A 561 -9.06 -7.92 6.09
CA LEU A 561 -8.54 -8.15 4.74
C LEU A 561 -7.30 -9.08 4.79
N PHE A 562 -7.15 -9.95 3.80
CA PHE A 562 -6.03 -10.91 3.69
C PHE A 562 -5.92 -11.98 4.80
N ASP A 563 -6.70 -11.91 5.87
CA ASP A 563 -6.80 -12.93 6.92
C ASP A 563 -8.12 -13.71 6.80
N GLY A 564 -8.32 -14.72 7.65
CA GLY A 564 -9.61 -15.37 7.85
C GLY A 564 -10.07 -15.29 9.30
N PRO A 565 -11.26 -15.82 9.61
CA PRO A 565 -11.75 -15.95 10.99
C PRO A 565 -10.72 -16.62 11.91
N LYS A 566 -10.51 -16.06 13.10
CA LYS A 566 -9.59 -16.60 14.13
C LYS A 566 -10.23 -16.81 15.49
N GLU A 567 -11.23 -16.01 15.83
CA GLU A 567 -11.85 -16.02 17.14
C GLU A 567 -13.30 -16.52 17.05
N ALA A 568 -13.91 -16.79 18.20
CA ALA A 568 -15.33 -17.11 18.29
C ALA A 568 -16.18 -15.90 17.86
N SER A 569 -17.31 -16.17 17.19
CA SER A 569 -18.24 -15.11 16.76
C SER A 569 -18.86 -14.33 17.92
N SER A 570 -18.82 -14.85 19.16
CA SER A 570 -19.30 -14.18 20.36
C SER A 570 -18.26 -13.25 21.01
N THR A 571 -17.06 -13.12 20.42
CA THR A 571 -15.98 -12.33 21.02
C THR A 571 -16.33 -10.83 20.96
N PRO A 572 -16.40 -10.11 22.09
CA PRO A 572 -16.81 -8.72 22.08
C PRO A 572 -15.91 -7.84 21.20
N VAL A 573 -16.52 -6.86 20.54
CA VAL A 573 -15.95 -5.82 19.67
C VAL A 573 -15.29 -6.35 18.39
N SER A 574 -14.39 -7.32 18.51
CA SER A 574 -13.63 -7.86 17.38
C SER A 574 -14.36 -8.97 16.62
N GLY A 575 -15.36 -9.61 17.23
CA GLY A 575 -15.99 -10.80 16.69
C GLY A 575 -14.97 -11.82 16.23
N MET A 576 -15.08 -12.27 14.98
CA MET A 576 -14.22 -13.30 14.40
C MET A 576 -12.83 -12.81 13.97
N LEU A 577 -12.55 -11.50 14.05
CA LEU A 577 -11.25 -10.94 13.68
C LEU A 577 -10.14 -11.43 14.62
N ARG A 578 -8.96 -11.69 14.06
CA ARG A 578 -7.75 -11.96 14.86
C ARG A 578 -7.54 -10.85 15.90
N ARG A 579 -7.44 -11.23 17.17
CA ARG A 579 -7.06 -10.31 18.24
C ARG A 579 -5.56 -10.17 18.39
N ARG A 580 -5.13 -8.95 18.74
CA ARG A 580 -3.76 -8.64 19.17
C ARG A 580 -3.81 -7.64 20.34
N PRO A 581 -4.20 -8.07 21.55
CA PRO A 581 -4.27 -7.16 22.69
C PRO A 581 -2.88 -6.58 22.99
N THR A 582 -2.83 -5.27 23.21
CA THR A 582 -1.62 -4.53 23.61
C THR A 582 -1.00 -5.12 24.87
N SER A 583 -1.82 -5.49 25.85
CA SER A 583 -1.41 -6.15 27.10
C SER A 583 -0.65 -7.47 26.90
N VAL A 584 -0.94 -8.23 25.84
CA VAL A 584 -0.21 -9.47 25.51
C VAL A 584 1.13 -9.14 24.87
N HIS A 585 1.18 -8.11 24.02
CA HIS A 585 2.43 -7.66 23.38
C HIS A 585 3.39 -7.06 24.42
N ALA A 586 2.88 -6.26 25.35
CA ALA A 586 3.64 -5.63 26.43
C ALA A 586 4.37 -6.64 27.33
N ARG A 587 3.90 -7.91 27.42
CA ARG A 587 4.61 -8.98 28.16
C ARG A 587 5.91 -9.42 27.49
N ARG A 588 6.07 -9.16 26.20
CA ARG A 588 7.23 -9.59 25.40
C ARG A 588 8.15 -8.43 25.03
N LEU A 589 7.63 -7.21 25.09
CA LEU A 589 8.34 -6.00 24.70
C LEU A 589 8.02 -4.91 25.73
N ASP A 590 9.04 -4.51 26.47
CA ASP A 590 8.92 -3.46 27.48
C ASP A 590 8.64 -2.11 26.82
N ALA A 591 7.51 -1.50 27.16
CA ALA A 591 7.03 -0.28 26.52
C ALA A 591 7.98 0.90 26.75
N ALA A 592 8.62 0.98 27.91
CA ALA A 592 9.54 2.06 28.25
C ALA A 592 10.87 1.94 27.51
N ALA A 593 11.43 0.73 27.42
CA ALA A 593 12.62 0.43 26.62
C ALA A 593 12.34 0.65 25.14
N TYR A 594 11.19 0.24 24.63
CA TYR A 594 10.79 0.52 23.25
C TYR A 594 10.64 2.02 23.03
N ALA A 595 9.97 2.77 23.91
CA ALA A 595 9.85 4.22 23.77
C ALA A 595 11.21 4.94 23.68
N ARG A 596 12.25 4.42 24.35
CA ARG A 596 13.62 4.95 24.30
C ARG A 596 14.48 4.38 23.16
N LEU A 597 14.00 3.38 22.43
CA LEU A 597 14.76 2.74 21.36
C LEU A 597 14.99 3.77 20.25
N PRO A 598 16.26 4.13 19.95
CA PRO A 598 16.55 5.13 18.94
C PRO A 598 15.98 4.74 17.58
N PRO A 599 15.78 5.74 16.71
CA PRO A 599 15.34 5.51 15.34
C PRO A 599 16.24 4.54 14.57
#